data_AF-A0A5R2N1U2-F1
#
_entry.id   AF-A0A5R2N1U2-F1
#
_cell.length_a   1.000
_cell.length_b   1.000
_cell.length_c   1.000
_cell.angle_alpha   90.00
_cell.angle_beta   90.00
_cell.angle_gamma   90.00
#
_symmetry.space_group_name_H-M   'P 1'
#
loop_
_entity.id
_entity.type
_entity.pdbx_description
1 polymer ?
#
loop_
_entity_poly.entity_id
_entity_poly.type
_entity_poly.pdbx_seq_one_letter_code
_entity_poly.pdbx_strand_id
1 'polypeptide(L)'
;SALLAGRLTDRFGAHRMMVAGLLCLATGTLLLSLALTRLGIASYVAPITVTCFGYALFQTANNAAVMGGVSANERGVVSGLLNLSRNLGLITGASLMGAIFAIASSDAQQGIGQQLLSSAAAAQGM
;
A
#
# COMPACT_ATOMS: atom_id res chain seq x y z
N SER A 1 7.52 -31.67 2.90
CA SER A 1 8.11 -30.49 2.22
C SER A 1 8.75 -29.48 3.18
N ALA A 2 8.51 -29.53 4.50
CA ALA A 2 9.01 -28.59 5.50
C ALA A 2 10.53 -28.59 5.78
N LEU A 3 11.29 -29.61 5.32
CA LEU A 3 12.72 -29.73 5.63
C LEU A 3 13.65 -29.08 4.59
N LEU A 4 13.20 -28.88 3.34
CA LEU A 4 13.99 -28.17 2.32
C LEU A 4 13.85 -26.64 2.41
N ALA A 5 12.69 -26.13 2.84
CA ALA A 5 12.44 -24.70 2.98
C ALA A 5 13.16 -24.07 4.20
N GLY A 6 13.51 -24.87 5.21
CA GLY A 6 14.24 -24.39 6.39
C GLY A 6 15.70 -24.02 6.09
N ARG A 7 16.44 -24.87 5.35
CA ARG A 7 17.89 -24.67 5.14
C ARG A 7 18.26 -23.73 3.99
N LEU A 8 17.34 -23.45 3.08
CA LEU A 8 17.58 -22.52 1.97
C LEU A 8 17.36 -21.05 2.37
N THR A 9 16.56 -20.81 3.41
CA THR A 9 16.23 -19.48 3.93
C THR A 9 17.32 -18.91 4.85
N ASP A 10 18.15 -19.77 5.46
CA ASP A 10 19.26 -19.38 6.33
C ASP A 10 20.40 -18.64 5.61
N ARG A 11 20.50 -18.70 4.28
CA ARG A 11 21.71 -18.24 3.56
C ARG A 11 21.53 -17.02 2.65
N PHE A 12 20.31 -16.63 2.29
CA PHE A 12 20.08 -15.48 1.39
C PHE A 12 19.37 -14.28 2.04
N GLY A 13 18.90 -14.42 3.29
CA GLY A 13 18.43 -13.31 4.11
C GLY A 13 17.07 -12.77 3.67
N ALA A 14 15.99 -13.31 4.23
CA ALA A 14 14.61 -12.82 4.07
C ALA A 14 14.48 -11.29 4.31
N HIS A 15 15.38 -10.75 5.15
CA HIS A 15 15.51 -9.31 5.40
C HIS A 15 15.89 -8.50 4.13
N ARG A 16 16.83 -8.98 3.32
CA ARG A 16 17.27 -8.29 2.08
C ARG A 16 16.15 -8.26 1.03
N MET A 17 15.37 -9.35 0.93
CA MET A 17 14.21 -9.42 0.04
C MET A 17 13.05 -8.54 0.51
N MET A 18 12.81 -8.44 1.82
CA MET A 18 11.85 -7.46 2.37
C MET A 18 12.26 -6.03 2.06
N VAL A 19 13.54 -5.67 2.28
CA VAL A 19 14.04 -4.31 1.98
C VAL A 19 13.96 -4.01 0.49
N ALA A 20 14.32 -4.96 -0.39
CA ALA A 20 14.19 -4.78 -1.83
C ALA A 20 12.73 -4.60 -2.27
N GLY A 21 11.79 -5.37 -1.70
CA GLY A 21 10.35 -5.20 -1.94
C GLY A 21 9.81 -3.85 -1.46
N LEU A 22 10.23 -3.40 -0.27
CA LEU A 22 9.90 -2.09 0.29
C LEU A 22 10.44 -0.92 -0.55
N LEU A 23 11.70 -1.01 -0.99
CA LEU A 23 12.30 -0.03 -1.89
C LEU A 23 11.53 0.02 -3.21
N CYS A 24 11.19 -1.15 -3.78
CA CYS A 24 10.39 -1.24 -5.00
C CYS A 24 9.01 -0.59 -4.81
N LEU A 25 8.34 -0.86 -3.68
CA LEU A 25 7.06 -0.23 -3.31
C LEU A 25 7.18 1.29 -3.19
N ALA A 26 8.22 1.77 -2.51
CA ALA A 26 8.46 3.19 -2.31
C ALA A 26 8.71 3.88 -3.65
N THR A 27 9.52 3.30 -4.54
CA THR A 27 9.71 3.82 -5.89
C THR A 27 8.44 3.80 -6.72
N GLY A 28 7.64 2.73 -6.67
CA GLY A 28 6.37 2.64 -7.41
C GLY A 28 5.36 3.69 -6.94
N THR A 29 5.28 3.91 -5.61
CA THR A 29 4.39 4.91 -5.00
C THR A 29 4.87 6.34 -5.27
N LEU A 30 6.18 6.58 -5.22
CA LEU A 30 6.77 7.86 -5.62
C LEU A 30 6.51 8.16 -7.09
N LEU A 31 6.71 7.18 -7.98
CA LEU A 31 6.41 7.32 -9.42
C LEU A 31 4.91 7.59 -9.66
N LEU A 32 4.02 7.01 -8.86
CA LEU A 32 2.58 7.27 -8.93
C LEU A 32 2.22 8.67 -8.38
N SER A 33 2.87 9.13 -7.31
CA SER A 33 2.66 10.46 -6.75
C SER A 33 3.25 11.58 -7.61
N LEU A 34 4.35 11.29 -8.31
CA LEU A 34 4.97 12.16 -9.31
C LEU A 34 4.36 11.97 -10.70
N ALA A 35 3.32 11.15 -10.85
CA ALA A 35 2.75 10.79 -12.14
C ALA A 35 2.51 12.05 -12.97
N LEU A 36 3.39 12.21 -13.97
CA LEU A 36 3.31 13.26 -14.96
C LEU A 36 1.96 13.09 -15.67
N THR A 37 1.04 14.02 -15.43
CA THR A 37 -0.25 14.16 -16.13
C THR A 37 -0.10 14.23 -17.67
N ARG A 38 1.15 14.28 -18.16
CA ARG A 38 1.53 14.38 -19.58
C ARG A 38 1.52 13.05 -20.36
N LEU A 39 1.57 11.87 -19.72
CA LEU A 39 1.76 10.59 -20.44
C LEU A 39 0.51 9.70 -20.58
N GLY A 40 -0.66 10.12 -20.06
CA GLY A 40 -1.91 9.35 -20.19
C GLY A 40 -1.91 8.00 -19.46
N ILE A 41 -2.82 7.08 -19.81
CA ILE A 41 -3.11 5.82 -19.08
C ILE A 41 -1.86 4.96 -18.82
N ALA A 42 -0.87 4.98 -19.71
CA ALA A 42 0.35 4.19 -19.58
C ALA A 42 1.20 4.59 -18.36
N SER A 43 1.16 5.85 -17.93
CA SER A 43 1.87 6.31 -16.73
C SER A 43 1.23 5.81 -15.43
N TYR A 44 0.02 5.25 -15.48
CA TYR A 44 -0.66 4.66 -14.33
C TYR A 44 -0.44 3.14 -14.25
N VAL A 45 -0.51 2.44 -15.38
CA VAL A 45 -0.40 0.98 -15.43
C VAL A 45 0.98 0.50 -14.99
N ALA A 46 2.05 1.13 -15.49
CA ALA A 46 3.42 0.74 -15.16
C ALA A 46 3.73 0.80 -13.64
N PRO A 47 3.49 1.93 -12.93
CA PRO A 47 3.72 1.98 -11.49
C PRO A 47 2.78 1.08 -10.68
N ILE A 48 1.54 0.83 -11.12
CA ILE A 48 0.64 -0.14 -10.46
C ILE A 48 1.24 -1.55 -10.54
N THR A 49 1.72 -1.99 -11.71
CA THR A 49 2.33 -3.32 -11.87
C THR A 49 3.58 -3.46 -11.01
N VAL A 50 4.44 -2.43 -10.99
CA VAL A 50 5.65 -2.40 -10.15
C VAL A 50 5.30 -2.47 -8.66
N THR A 51 4.30 -1.70 -8.23
CA THR A 51 3.83 -1.69 -6.83
C THR A 51 3.25 -3.05 -6.43
N CYS A 52 2.45 -3.66 -7.31
CA CYS A 52 1.86 -4.97 -7.06
C CYS A 52 2.93 -6.07 -6.96
N PHE A 53 3.93 -6.02 -7.84
CA PHE A 53 5.04 -6.98 -7.81
C PHE A 53 5.90 -6.82 -6.55
N GLY A 54 6.24 -5.58 -6.18
CA GLY A 54 6.95 -5.30 -4.92
C GLY A 54 6.17 -5.75 -3.69
N TYR A 55 4.84 -5.58 -3.71
CA TYR A 55 3.96 -5.99 -2.61
C TYR A 55 3.94 -7.51 -2.46
N ALA A 56 3.78 -8.24 -3.56
CA ALA A 56 3.81 -9.70 -3.56
C ALA A 56 5.14 -10.22 -3.00
N LEU A 57 6.26 -9.66 -3.45
CA LEU A 57 7.60 -10.06 -3.00
C LEU A 57 7.80 -9.79 -1.49
N PHE A 58 7.37 -8.62 -1.01
CA PHE A 58 7.41 -8.28 0.40
C PHE A 58 6.52 -9.22 1.23
N GLN A 59 5.31 -9.51 0.77
CA GLN A 59 4.36 -10.39 1.48
C GLN A 59 4.91 -11.81 1.61
N THR A 60 5.49 -12.37 0.55
CA THR A 60 6.11 -13.70 0.58
C THR A 60 7.31 -13.74 1.54
N ALA A 61 8.19 -12.74 1.49
CA ALA A 61 9.36 -12.67 2.37
C ALA A 61 8.99 -12.45 3.85
N ASN A 62 7.98 -11.62 4.13
CA ASN A 62 7.51 -11.34 5.48
C ASN A 62 6.89 -12.59 6.14
N ASN A 63 6.03 -13.32 5.41
CA ASN A 63 5.46 -14.57 5.90
C ASN A 63 6.54 -15.65 6.13
N ALA A 64 7.53 -15.76 5.22
CA ALA A 64 8.63 -16.70 5.37
C ALA A 64 9.53 -16.36 6.58
N ALA A 65 9.82 -15.08 6.82
CA ALA A 65 10.64 -14.63 7.95
C ALA A 65 9.98 -14.91 9.30
N VAL A 66 8.68 -14.64 9.42
CA VAL A 66 7.95 -14.89 10.68
C VAL A 66 7.84 -16.38 10.97
N MET A 67 7.70 -17.22 9.95
CA MET A 67 7.56 -18.67 10.13
C MET A 67 8.90 -19.42 10.24
N GLY A 68 10.00 -18.81 9.82
CA GLY A 68 11.34 -19.43 9.81
C GLY A 68 12.01 -19.56 11.18
N GLY A 69 11.69 -18.67 12.13
CA GLY A 69 12.36 -18.62 13.45
C GLY A 69 11.59 -19.21 14.62
N VAL A 70 10.39 -19.79 14.40
CA VAL A 70 9.46 -20.11 15.50
C VAL A 70 9.41 -21.59 15.79
N SER A 71 9.63 -21.93 17.06
CA SER A 71 9.54 -23.29 17.60
C SER A 71 8.16 -23.91 17.35
N ALA A 72 8.07 -25.23 17.15
CA ALA A 72 6.82 -25.89 16.75
C ALA A 72 5.65 -25.66 17.73
N ASN A 73 5.95 -25.38 19.00
CA ASN A 73 5.01 -25.16 20.07
C ASN A 73 4.41 -23.73 20.08
N GLU A 74 5.12 -22.75 19.51
CA GLU A 74 4.74 -21.32 19.57
C GLU A 74 4.23 -20.78 18.23
N ARG A 75 4.35 -21.56 17.14
CA ARG A 75 3.91 -21.17 15.79
C ARG A 75 2.44 -20.74 15.73
N GLY A 76 1.56 -21.37 16.51
CA GLY A 76 0.15 -21.00 16.58
C GLY A 76 -0.08 -19.61 17.19
N VAL A 77 0.60 -19.31 18.30
CA VAL A 77 0.49 -18.01 18.98
C VAL A 77 1.13 -16.89 18.16
N VAL A 78 2.31 -17.15 17.58
CA VAL A 78 2.98 -16.16 16.71
C VAL A 78 2.18 -15.90 15.43
N SER A 79 1.62 -16.93 14.80
CA SER A 79 0.72 -16.77 13.65
C SER A 79 -0.55 -16.00 14.02
N GLY A 80 -1.10 -16.26 15.21
CA GLY A 80 -2.27 -15.55 15.73
C GLY A 80 -2.00 -14.07 15.95
N LEU A 81 -0.89 -13.73 16.61
CA LEU A 81 -0.45 -12.34 16.82
C LEU A 81 -0.14 -11.62 15.51
N LEU A 82 0.53 -12.30 14.57
CA LEU A 82 0.82 -11.73 13.26
C LEU A 82 -0.47 -11.42 12.49
N ASN A 83 -1.43 -12.35 12.51
CA ASN A 83 -2.71 -12.16 11.83
C ASN A 83 -3.56 -11.08 12.49
N LEU A 84 -3.55 -11.00 13.83
CA LEU A 84 -4.23 -9.94 14.57
C LEU A 84 -3.63 -8.56 14.23
N SER A 85 -2.31 -8.44 14.26
CA SER A 85 -1.59 -7.22 13.85
C SER A 85 -1.94 -6.83 12.41
N ARG A 86 -1.97 -7.79 11.49
CA ARG A 86 -2.32 -7.57 10.09
C ARG A 86 -3.77 -7.09 9.92
N ASN A 87 -4.72 -7.74 10.60
CA ASN A 87 -6.13 -7.32 10.55
C ASN A 87 -6.34 -5.94 11.17
N LEU A 88 -5.70 -5.65 12.31
CA LEU A 88 -5.74 -4.32 12.90
C LEU A 88 -5.16 -3.27 11.95
N GLY A 89 -4.00 -3.54 11.34
CA GLY A 89 -3.40 -2.63 10.36
C GLY A 89 -4.29 -2.36 9.15
N LEU A 90 -4.99 -3.39 8.64
CA LEU A 90 -5.94 -3.23 7.54
C LEU A 90 -7.16 -2.39 7.95
N ILE A 91 -7.74 -2.64 9.13
CA ILE A 91 -8.90 -1.89 9.62
C ILE A 91 -8.54 -0.43 9.88
N THR A 92 -7.42 -0.18 10.56
CA THR A 92 -6.97 1.19 10.86
C THR A 92 -6.57 1.94 9.59
N GLY A 93 -5.84 1.28 8.68
CA GLY A 93 -5.44 1.87 7.40
C GLY A 93 -6.63 2.21 6.50
N ALA A 94 -7.59 1.29 6.35
CA ALA A 94 -8.80 1.54 5.56
C ALA A 94 -9.64 2.69 6.14
N SER A 95 -9.81 2.71 7.48
CA SER A 95 -10.51 3.80 8.18
C SER A 95 -9.82 5.15 7.99
N LEU A 96 -8.49 5.19 8.14
CA LEU A 96 -7.70 6.40 7.97
C LEU A 96 -7.76 6.94 6.54
N MET A 97 -7.64 6.06 5.53
CA MET A 97 -7.70 6.48 4.14
C MET A 97 -9.10 6.98 3.75
N GLY A 98 -10.16 6.38 4.31
CA GLY A 98 -11.52 6.90 4.21
C GLY A 98 -11.68 8.30 4.81
N ALA A 99 -11.07 8.55 5.98
CA ALA A 99 -11.08 9.87 6.62
C ALA A 99 -10.32 10.93 5.79
N ILE A 100 -9.13 10.58 5.28
CA ILE A 100 -8.35 11.46 4.40
C ILE A 100 -9.15 11.80 3.14
N PHE A 101 -9.80 10.82 2.51
CA PHE A 101 -10.65 11.05 1.35
C PHE A 101 -11.83 11.97 1.68
N ALA A 102 -12.51 11.76 2.81
CA ALA A 102 -13.63 12.61 3.25
C ALA A 102 -13.19 14.07 3.45
N ILE A 103 -12.04 14.30 4.08
CA ILE A 103 -11.47 15.64 4.28
C ILE A 103 -11.08 16.27 2.93
N ALA A 104 -10.29 15.56 2.11
CA ALA A 104 -9.82 16.08 0.83
C ALA A 104 -10.97 16.36 -0.17
N SER A 105 -12.02 15.53 -0.17
CA SER A 105 -13.20 15.76 -1.01
C SER A 105 -14.11 16.86 -0.48
N SER A 106 -14.12 17.14 0.82
CA SER A 106 -14.87 18.25 1.40
C SER A 106 -14.33 19.62 0.94
N ASP A 107 -13.00 19.77 0.82
CA ASP A 107 -12.37 20.96 0.24
C ASP A 107 -12.71 21.11 -1.26
N ALA A 108 -12.73 19.99 -2.00
CA ALA A 108 -13.12 20.00 -3.41
C ALA A 108 -14.60 20.42 -3.61
N GLN A 109 -15.49 20.02 -2.69
CA GLN A 109 -16.91 20.37 -2.76
C GLN A 109 -17.18 21.86 -2.46
N GLN A 110 -16.39 22.48 -1.57
CA GLN A 110 -16.47 23.94 -1.33
C GLN A 110 -16.07 24.76 -2.56
N GLY A 111 -15.03 24.34 -3.29
CA GLY A 111 -14.60 25.00 -4.53
C GLY A 111 -15.66 24.94 -5.64
N ILE A 112 -16.32 23.79 -5.82
CA ILE A 112 -17.39 23.61 -6.81
C ILE A 112 -18.61 24.48 -6.44
N GLY A 113 -18.97 24.56 -5.16
CA GLY A 113 -20.05 25.43 -4.68
C GLY A 113 -19.75 26.92 -4.94
N GLN A 114 -18.52 27.37 -4.67
CA GLN A 114 -18.07 28.74 -4.94
C GLN A 114 -18.12 29.06 -6.44
N GLN A 115 -17.69 28.13 -7.30
CA GLN A 115 -17.73 28.29 -8.75
C GLN A 115 -19.16 28.39 -9.28
N LEU A 116 -20.08 27.54 -8.80
CA LEU A 116 -21.49 27.61 -9.21
C LEU A 116 -22.14 28.94 -8.80
N LEU A 117 -21.89 29.40 -7.57
CA LEU A 117 -22.39 30.70 -7.10
C LEU A 117 -21.82 31.87 -7.92
N SER A 118 -20.52 31.83 -8.26
CA SER A 118 -19.89 32.85 -9.10
C SER A 118 -20.41 32.87 -10.54
N SER A 119 -20.71 31.70 -11.11
CA SER A 119 -21.30 31.58 -12.47
C SER A 119 -22.76 32.05 -12.52
N ALA A 120 -23.53 31.80 -11.46
CA ALA A 120 -24.90 32.30 -11.33
C ALA A 120 -24.94 33.83 -11.16
N ALA A 121 -24.02 34.39 -10.37
CA ALA A 121 -23.88 35.85 -10.22
C ALA A 121 -23.45 36.54 -11.53
N ALA A 122 -22.56 35.92 -12.31
CA ALA A 122 -22.19 36.41 -13.64
C ALA A 122 -23.35 36.37 -14.64
N ALA A 123 -24.24 35.36 -14.54
CA ALA A 123 -25.43 35.24 -15.39
C ALA A 123 -26.57 36.22 -15.01
N GLN A 124 -26.64 36.65 -13.75
CA GLN A 124 -27.63 37.65 -13.29
C GLN A 124 -27.20 39.11 -13.52
N GLY A 125 -25.95 39.36 -13.93
CA GLY A 125 -25.42 40.69 -14.24
C GLY A 125 -25.52 41.12 -15.70
N MET A 126 -26.17 40.31 -16.56
CA MET A 126 -26.46 40.59 -17.98
C MET A 126 -27.94 40.87 -18.18
#